data_AF-A0A668RQB7-F1
#
_entry.id   AF-A0A668RQB7-F1
#
_cell.length_a   1.000
_cell.length_b   1.000
_cell.length_c   1.000
_cell.angle_alpha   90.00
_cell.angle_beta   90.00
_cell.angle_gamma   90.00
#
_symmetry.space_group_name_H-M   'P 1'
#
loop_
_entity.id
_entity.type
_entity.pdbx_description
1 polymer ?
#
loop_
_entity_poly.entity_id
_entity_poly.type
_entity_poly.pdbx_seq_one_letter_code
_entity_poly.pdbx_strand_id
1 'polypeptide(L)'
;IWMEIEEELTSLLPTLDREKIICIVEHLTDVIGVQQKSDLLFVEAEDLKPFRTPIQIRKLLLAFKGGLCRFSETSSHPPHPSSSTSWVSHLQIPWERFPLRLWHAITRGDRAHPEDRRSMVRIVVEAMQVHCRNPKRASCEEVAKIIVNRYPQTFADFTEKGERLGCGHYSLLRSIKSRVEHVNRDNTTHRLRQTKRTRNEEDCSSNSNATSPKKVRCLVDSYGCINWQPIELPEGETPASLEEKKHILLTIFNSEGPGAVERPDVDDFMCLTYISQWQLINSCPSLSVAEIQEQWPFLFTRKGLSNHFYKLTGIDISERLGQALITKGRRIINYFSSQKLKWNLGIRTLIQQIESEGVLTNNKVGTAAILLMMKYYKEDEDSLFVLADETSTRMSLEAESNLPITPRLIMLGENSMTATCWMVSAEGRVIVELDKENTFADEMSVFFGSFYVLNLEYQESACATLELIQRFFVRIHPEEGTKCTSKVGTSRKTGTTVK
;
A
#
# COMPACT_ATOMS: atom_id res chain seq x y z
N ILE A 1 -5.54 35.07 33.00
CA ILE A 1 -5.42 35.26 31.53
C ILE A 1 -4.00 35.72 31.16
N TRP A 2 -3.61 36.98 31.41
CA TRP A 2 -2.25 37.48 31.09
C TRP A 2 -1.13 36.55 31.59
N MET A 3 -1.16 36.18 32.88
CA MET A 3 -0.17 35.26 33.46
C MET A 3 -0.25 33.83 32.91
N GLU A 4 -1.44 33.35 32.53
CA GLU A 4 -1.63 31.98 32.01
C GLU A 4 -1.12 31.86 30.56
N ILE A 5 -1.34 32.89 29.75
CA ILE A 5 -0.83 32.96 28.37
C ILE A 5 0.68 33.21 28.39
N GLU A 6 1.19 34.05 29.32
CA GLU A 6 2.63 34.27 29.52
C GLU A 6 3.34 32.97 29.93
N GLU A 7 2.81 32.21 30.88
CA GLU A 7 3.39 30.91 31.31
C GLU A 7 3.43 29.89 30.17
N GLU A 8 2.36 29.81 29.37
CA GLU A 8 2.30 28.88 28.25
C GLU A 8 3.26 29.26 27.12
N LEU A 9 3.35 30.54 26.78
CA LEU A 9 4.32 31.04 25.80
C LEU A 9 5.77 30.84 26.28
N THR A 10 6.03 31.04 27.57
CA THR A 10 7.35 30.82 28.18
C THR A 10 7.72 29.33 28.18
N SER A 11 6.76 28.43 28.43
CA SER A 11 6.99 26.98 28.35
C SER A 11 7.25 26.51 26.92
N LEU A 12 6.64 27.14 25.92
CA LEU A 12 6.71 26.71 24.53
C LEU A 12 7.93 27.26 23.79
N LEU A 13 8.41 28.44 24.20
CA LEU A 13 9.56 29.11 23.62
C LEU A 13 10.54 29.54 24.73
N PRO A 14 11.18 28.58 25.43
CA PRO A 14 12.05 28.86 26.58
C PRO A 14 13.33 29.63 26.20
N THR A 15 13.66 29.70 24.92
CA THR A 15 14.84 30.41 24.40
C THR A 15 14.60 31.89 24.15
N LEU A 16 13.43 32.41 24.52
CA LEU A 16 12.98 33.73 24.14
C LEU A 16 13.01 34.70 25.32
N ASP A 17 13.40 35.94 25.02
CA ASP A 17 13.50 36.99 26.02
C ASP A 17 12.12 37.41 26.55
N ARG A 18 12.05 37.67 27.86
CA ARG A 18 10.80 37.91 28.58
C ARG A 18 10.07 39.14 28.07
N GLU A 19 10.80 40.20 27.71
CA GLU A 19 10.23 41.43 27.14
C GLU A 19 9.47 41.15 25.83
N LYS A 20 9.99 40.24 25.00
CA LYS A 20 9.35 39.85 23.74
C LYS A 20 8.16 38.92 23.92
N ILE A 21 8.08 38.20 25.05
CA ILE A 21 6.90 37.41 25.40
C ILE A 21 5.78 38.37 25.81
N ILE A 22 6.08 39.38 26.61
CA ILE A 22 5.13 40.40 27.05
C ILE A 22 4.50 41.10 25.83
N CYS A 23 5.30 41.59 24.86
CA CYS A 23 4.75 42.23 23.65
C CYS A 23 3.80 41.34 22.84
N ILE A 24 4.00 40.02 22.86
CA ILE A 24 3.12 39.08 22.15
C ILE A 24 1.84 38.85 22.93
N VAL A 25 1.91 38.76 24.25
CA VAL A 25 0.71 38.68 25.09
C VAL A 25 -0.12 39.95 24.90
N GLU A 26 0.52 41.13 24.94
CA GLU A 26 -0.14 42.43 24.68
C GLU A 26 -0.81 42.47 23.30
N HIS A 27 -0.12 42.03 22.25
CA HIS A 27 -0.71 41.99 20.91
C HIS A 27 -1.89 41.00 20.83
N LEU A 28 -1.77 39.82 21.44
CA LEU A 28 -2.84 38.83 21.45
C LEU A 28 -4.07 39.31 22.22
N THR A 29 -3.91 39.98 23.35
CA THR A 29 -5.04 40.47 24.15
C THR A 29 -5.64 41.75 23.59
N ASP A 30 -4.80 42.72 23.22
CA ASP A 30 -5.25 44.10 22.97
C ASP A 30 -5.56 44.36 21.50
N VAL A 31 -4.91 43.63 20.58
CA VAL A 31 -5.11 43.78 19.12
C VAL A 31 -5.96 42.65 18.56
N ILE A 32 -5.66 41.40 18.91
CA ILE A 32 -6.40 40.23 18.41
C ILE A 32 -7.65 39.94 19.25
N GLY A 33 -7.69 40.41 20.51
CA GLY A 33 -8.86 40.27 21.37
C GLY A 33 -8.99 38.91 22.06
N VAL A 34 -7.87 38.21 22.31
CA VAL A 34 -7.85 36.95 23.07
C VAL A 34 -8.25 37.23 24.51
N GLN A 35 -9.39 36.69 24.95
CA GLN A 35 -9.94 36.90 26.31
C GLN A 35 -9.77 35.68 27.20
N GLN A 36 -9.65 34.49 26.62
CA GLN A 36 -9.47 33.23 27.36
C GLN A 36 -8.55 32.28 26.58
N LYS A 37 -7.96 31.32 27.29
CA LYS A 37 -6.98 30.37 26.73
C LYS A 37 -7.51 29.59 25.51
N SER A 38 -8.80 29.24 25.49
CA SER A 38 -9.42 28.57 24.35
C SER A 38 -9.41 29.40 23.07
N ASP A 39 -9.34 30.73 23.18
CA ASP A 39 -9.37 31.61 22.01
C ASP A 39 -8.08 31.50 21.17
N LEU A 40 -6.99 31.02 21.79
CA LEU A 40 -5.71 30.76 21.11
C LEU A 40 -5.86 29.74 19.96
N LEU A 41 -6.89 28.89 19.98
CA LEU A 41 -7.20 27.95 18.90
C LEU A 41 -7.57 28.63 17.58
N PHE A 42 -8.08 29.87 17.66
CA PHE A 42 -8.55 30.65 16.51
C PHE A 42 -7.50 31.63 15.99
N VAL A 43 -6.36 31.76 16.68
CA VAL A 43 -5.24 32.58 16.21
C VAL A 43 -4.62 31.92 14.97
N GLU A 44 -4.41 32.69 13.91
CA GLU A 44 -3.80 32.24 12.66
C GLU A 44 -2.39 32.81 12.46
N ALA A 45 -1.70 32.32 11.43
CA ALA A 45 -0.33 32.76 11.15
C ALA A 45 -0.25 34.23 10.76
N GLU A 46 -1.32 34.75 10.15
CA GLU A 46 -1.49 36.13 9.73
C GLU A 46 -1.51 37.10 10.92
N ASP A 47 -2.16 36.71 12.02
CA ASP A 47 -2.31 37.52 13.24
C ASP A 47 -0.98 37.76 13.97
N LEU A 48 0.00 36.90 13.72
CA LEU A 48 1.32 36.89 14.37
C LEU A 48 2.47 37.33 13.46
N LYS A 49 2.17 37.71 12.21
CA LYS A 49 3.16 38.19 11.23
C LYS A 49 4.10 39.28 11.75
N PRO A 50 3.68 40.24 12.59
CA PRO A 50 4.57 41.33 13.03
C PRO A 50 5.70 40.87 13.96
N PHE A 51 5.62 39.69 14.58
CA PHE A 51 6.46 39.37 15.76
C PHE A 51 7.47 38.22 15.56
N ARG A 52 7.46 37.51 14.42
CA ARG A 52 8.19 36.22 14.31
C ARG A 52 8.58 35.79 12.89
N THR A 53 9.60 34.92 12.83
CA THR A 53 9.94 34.13 11.63
C THR A 53 8.89 33.02 11.39
N PRO A 54 8.65 32.60 10.13
CA PRO A 54 7.58 31.65 9.79
C PRO A 54 7.59 30.34 10.59
N ILE A 55 8.77 29.85 10.97
CA ILE A 55 8.93 28.59 11.73
C ILE A 55 8.47 28.75 13.18
N GLN A 56 8.75 29.88 13.81
CA GLN A 56 8.34 30.13 15.19
C GLN A 56 6.83 30.32 15.29
N ILE A 57 6.21 30.98 14.30
CA ILE A 57 4.74 31.11 14.19
C ILE A 57 4.10 29.72 14.08
N ARG A 58 4.61 28.87 13.19
CA ARG A 58 4.08 27.51 13.02
C ARG A 58 4.18 26.67 14.31
N LYS A 59 5.28 26.78 15.06
CA LYS A 59 5.42 26.11 16.36
C LYS A 59 4.39 26.60 17.38
N LEU A 60 4.14 27.91 17.43
CA LEU A 60 3.14 28.52 18.32
C LEU A 60 1.72 28.01 17.99
N LEU A 61 1.35 28.03 16.71
CA LEU A 61 0.03 27.59 16.24
C LEU A 61 -0.21 26.10 16.47
N LEU A 62 0.82 25.28 16.27
CA LEU A 62 0.76 23.86 16.58
C LEU A 62 0.55 23.61 18.07
N ALA A 63 1.17 24.42 18.94
CA ALA A 63 0.99 24.31 20.38
C ALA A 63 -0.41 24.76 20.84
N PHE A 64 -0.90 25.88 20.31
CA PHE A 64 -2.27 26.34 20.57
C PHE A 64 -3.31 25.27 20.19
N LYS A 65 -3.13 24.64 19.02
CA LYS A 65 -4.01 23.56 18.53
C LYS A 65 -3.78 22.22 19.25
N GLY A 66 -2.59 22.01 19.82
CA GLY A 66 -2.21 20.80 20.56
C GLY A 66 -2.79 20.69 21.98
N GLY A 67 -3.33 21.78 22.54
CA GLY A 67 -3.95 21.82 23.87
C GLY A 67 -5.21 20.94 24.02
N LEU A 68 -5.83 20.52 22.92
CA LEU A 68 -7.09 19.77 22.90
C LEU A 68 -6.96 18.30 23.35
N CYS A 69 -5.74 17.79 23.58
CA CYS A 69 -5.52 16.42 24.08
C CYS A 69 -5.41 16.32 25.62
N ARG A 70 -5.48 17.43 26.38
CA ARG A 70 -5.23 17.40 27.85
C ARG A 70 -6.40 17.76 28.76
N PHE A 71 -7.53 18.26 28.26
CA PHE A 71 -8.65 18.69 29.11
C PHE A 71 -10.00 18.27 28.54
N SER A 72 -10.43 17.05 28.87
CA SER A 72 -11.83 16.61 28.70
C SER A 72 -12.25 15.77 29.91
N GLU A 73 -12.26 16.38 31.10
CA GLU A 73 -13.08 15.93 32.23
C GLU A 73 -13.80 17.13 32.84
N THR A 74 -15.09 16.93 33.13
CA THR A 74 -16.03 17.78 33.87
C THR A 74 -16.71 18.94 33.12
N SER A 75 -17.98 18.74 32.72
CA SER A 75 -19.15 19.51 33.18
C SER A 75 -20.39 19.25 32.29
N SER A 76 -21.56 19.45 32.86
CA SER A 76 -22.85 18.79 32.63
C SER A 76 -23.83 19.52 31.68
N HIS A 77 -24.37 18.76 30.71
CA HIS A 77 -25.67 18.87 29.96
C HIS A 77 -26.08 20.15 29.19
N PRO A 78 -26.93 20.08 28.13
CA PRO A 78 -27.37 18.92 27.33
C PRO A 78 -27.07 19.08 25.80
N PRO A 79 -26.75 18.00 25.05
CA PRO A 79 -26.66 18.10 23.60
C PRO A 79 -27.82 17.36 22.91
N HIS A 80 -28.37 18.01 21.89
CA HIS A 80 -29.07 17.36 20.77
C HIS A 80 -28.16 17.40 19.52
N PRO A 81 -28.31 16.46 18.58
CA PRO A 81 -27.25 15.47 18.37
C PRO A 81 -26.68 15.49 16.94
N SER A 82 -25.35 15.49 16.83
CA SER A 82 -24.65 15.12 15.59
C SER A 82 -23.17 14.80 15.82
N SER A 83 -22.89 13.81 16.65
CA SER A 83 -21.60 13.11 16.64
C SER A 83 -21.86 11.66 17.01
N SER A 84 -21.64 10.75 16.06
CA SER A 84 -21.71 9.32 16.31
C SER A 84 -20.45 8.93 17.08
N THR A 85 -20.50 9.00 18.41
CA THR A 85 -19.44 8.48 19.28
C THR A 85 -19.36 6.97 19.04
N SER A 86 -18.28 6.50 18.43
CA SER A 86 -18.05 5.07 18.20
C SER A 86 -18.02 4.35 19.55
N TRP A 87 -18.90 3.37 19.75
CA TRP A 87 -19.00 2.58 21.00
C TRP A 87 -17.67 1.97 21.46
N VAL A 88 -16.71 1.81 20.54
CA VAL A 88 -15.36 1.31 20.83
C VAL A 88 -14.61 2.22 21.81
N SER A 89 -14.84 3.53 21.76
CA SER A 89 -14.19 4.50 22.67
C SER A 89 -14.58 4.30 24.14
N HIS A 90 -15.73 3.67 24.39
CA HIS A 90 -16.24 3.36 25.73
C HIS A 90 -16.13 1.87 26.08
N LEU A 91 -15.59 1.04 25.19
CA LEU A 91 -15.45 -0.39 25.43
C LEU A 91 -14.36 -0.64 26.47
N GLN A 92 -14.76 -1.20 27.61
CA GLN A 92 -13.81 -1.72 28.60
C GLN A 92 -13.45 -3.16 28.24
N ILE A 93 -12.16 -3.41 28.00
CA ILE A 93 -11.66 -4.77 27.81
C ILE A 93 -11.70 -5.49 29.17
N PRO A 94 -12.37 -6.64 29.28
CA PRO A 94 -12.51 -7.36 30.55
C PRO A 94 -11.24 -8.16 30.88
N TRP A 95 -10.16 -7.45 31.21
CA TRP A 95 -8.84 -7.99 31.49
C TRP A 95 -8.86 -9.00 32.65
N GLU A 96 -9.69 -8.75 33.66
CA GLU A 96 -9.90 -9.59 34.84
C GLU A 96 -10.45 -10.98 34.51
N ARG A 97 -11.12 -11.14 33.36
CA ARG A 97 -11.65 -12.44 32.90
C ARG A 97 -10.59 -13.28 32.17
N PHE A 98 -9.42 -12.74 31.90
CA PHE A 98 -8.40 -13.45 31.11
C PHE A 98 -7.80 -14.63 31.88
N PRO A 99 -7.42 -15.73 31.19
CA PRO A 99 -6.82 -16.90 31.84
C PRO A 99 -5.58 -16.53 32.67
N LEU A 100 -5.41 -17.14 33.85
CA LEU A 100 -4.28 -16.85 34.74
C LEU A 100 -2.91 -17.09 34.05
N ARG A 101 -2.82 -18.14 33.22
CA ARG A 101 -1.63 -18.42 32.39
C ARG A 101 -1.32 -17.28 31.41
N LEU A 102 -2.35 -16.62 30.88
CA LEU A 102 -2.18 -15.44 30.02
C LEU A 102 -1.63 -14.26 30.80
N TRP A 103 -2.17 -14.00 32.00
CA TRP A 103 -1.69 -12.95 32.88
C TRP A 103 -0.21 -13.13 33.24
N HIS A 104 0.20 -14.35 33.56
CA HIS A 104 1.60 -14.68 33.79
C HIS A 104 2.48 -14.38 32.56
N ALA A 105 2.01 -14.67 31.35
CA ALA A 105 2.73 -14.33 30.12
C ALA A 105 2.82 -12.81 29.92
N ILE A 106 1.73 -12.07 30.17
CA ILE A 106 1.70 -10.60 30.12
C ILE A 106 2.73 -10.00 31.08
N THR A 107 2.75 -10.46 32.34
CA THR A 107 3.68 -9.94 33.35
C THR A 107 5.14 -10.19 33.04
N ARG A 108 5.44 -11.30 32.34
CA ARG A 108 6.81 -11.64 31.91
C ARG A 108 7.20 -11.03 30.57
N GLY A 109 6.24 -10.44 29.84
CA GLY A 109 6.46 -10.00 28.46
C GLY A 109 6.58 -11.16 27.46
N ASP A 110 6.10 -12.35 27.82
CA ASP A 110 6.16 -13.53 26.96
C ASP A 110 5.01 -13.53 25.93
N ARG A 111 5.18 -14.37 24.91
CA ARG A 111 4.11 -14.73 23.98
C ARG A 111 2.98 -15.48 24.68
N ALA A 112 1.75 -15.09 24.35
CA ALA A 112 0.57 -15.82 24.79
C ALA A 112 0.53 -17.23 24.18
N HIS A 113 0.21 -18.23 25.01
CA HIS A 113 -0.06 -19.58 24.52
C HIS A 113 -1.27 -19.58 23.56
N PRO A 114 -1.28 -20.37 22.46
CA PRO A 114 -2.36 -20.33 21.47
C PRO A 114 -3.77 -20.59 22.03
N GLU A 115 -3.89 -21.40 23.07
CA GLU A 115 -5.18 -21.66 23.75
C GLU A 115 -5.66 -20.46 24.55
N ASP A 116 -4.78 -19.86 25.36
CA ASP A 116 -5.07 -18.70 26.18
C ASP A 116 -5.44 -17.50 25.31
N ARG A 117 -4.73 -17.32 24.20
CA ARG A 117 -5.04 -16.29 23.20
C ARG A 117 -6.42 -16.48 22.58
N ARG A 118 -6.80 -17.72 22.24
CA ARG A 118 -8.15 -18.03 21.73
C ARG A 118 -9.22 -17.78 22.78
N SER A 119 -8.95 -18.12 24.05
CA SER A 119 -9.87 -17.87 25.17
C SER A 119 -10.10 -16.36 25.37
N MET A 120 -9.01 -15.57 25.41
CA MET A 120 -9.09 -14.11 25.47
C MET A 120 -9.90 -13.52 24.32
N VAL A 121 -9.68 -13.97 23.08
CA VAL A 121 -10.45 -13.49 21.92
C VAL A 121 -11.95 -13.77 22.07
N ARG A 122 -12.35 -14.90 22.68
CA ARG A 122 -13.77 -15.18 22.96
C ARG A 122 -14.34 -14.17 23.95
N ILE A 123 -13.63 -13.94 25.06
CA ILE A 123 -14.02 -13.00 26.11
C ILE A 123 -14.17 -11.57 25.55
N VAL A 124 -13.21 -11.13 24.74
CA VAL A 124 -13.24 -9.79 24.12
C VAL A 124 -14.43 -9.67 23.17
N VAL A 125 -14.68 -10.67 22.31
CA VAL A 125 -15.82 -10.64 21.40
C VAL A 125 -17.16 -10.66 22.15
N GLU A 126 -17.28 -11.41 23.25
CA GLU A 126 -18.47 -11.35 24.11
C GLU A 126 -18.73 -9.94 24.65
N ALA A 127 -17.68 -9.23 25.11
CA ALA A 127 -17.80 -7.85 25.56
C ALA A 127 -18.20 -6.91 24.41
N MET A 128 -17.63 -7.09 23.21
CA MET A 128 -18.02 -6.31 22.02
C MET A 128 -19.49 -6.51 21.65
N GLN A 129 -20.02 -7.74 21.79
CA GLN A 129 -21.39 -8.09 21.43
C GLN A 129 -22.47 -7.42 22.29
N VAL A 130 -22.11 -6.95 23.49
CA VAL A 130 -22.99 -6.12 24.34
C VAL A 130 -23.34 -4.81 23.64
N HIS A 131 -22.39 -4.23 22.90
CA HIS A 131 -22.57 -2.94 22.22
C HIS A 131 -22.99 -3.10 20.76
N CYS A 132 -22.37 -4.06 20.05
CA CYS A 132 -22.62 -4.32 18.64
C CYS A 132 -22.55 -5.81 18.37
N ARG A 133 -23.68 -6.43 17.99
CA ARG A 133 -23.73 -7.88 17.69
C ARG A 133 -22.84 -8.28 16.52
N ASN A 134 -22.69 -7.42 15.52
CA ASN A 134 -21.88 -7.66 14.31
C ASN A 134 -20.96 -6.46 13.99
N PRO A 135 -19.86 -6.28 14.74
CA PRO A 135 -18.96 -5.16 14.56
C PRO A 135 -18.25 -5.21 13.19
N LYS A 136 -18.14 -4.03 12.55
CA LYS A 136 -17.38 -3.84 11.31
C LYS A 136 -15.89 -4.02 11.58
N ARG A 137 -15.12 -4.32 10.52
CA ARG A 137 -13.67 -4.54 10.60
C ARG A 137 -12.95 -3.38 11.29
N ALA A 138 -13.28 -2.13 10.93
CA ALA A 138 -12.69 -0.93 11.54
C ALA A 138 -12.86 -0.90 13.07
N SER A 139 -14.05 -1.28 13.58
CA SER A 139 -14.28 -1.38 15.03
C SER A 139 -13.48 -2.52 15.67
N CYS A 140 -13.39 -3.68 15.02
CA CYS A 140 -12.55 -4.79 15.49
C CYS A 140 -11.07 -4.42 15.50
N GLU A 141 -10.62 -3.63 14.53
CA GLU A 141 -9.26 -3.16 14.41
C GLU A 141 -8.90 -2.22 15.55
N GLU A 142 -9.78 -1.27 15.86
CA GLU A 142 -9.56 -0.36 16.97
C GLU A 142 -9.47 -1.08 18.32
N VAL A 143 -10.31 -2.10 18.53
CA VAL A 143 -10.19 -3.00 19.70
C VAL A 143 -8.86 -3.75 19.70
N ALA A 144 -8.41 -4.27 18.56
CA ALA A 144 -7.11 -4.95 18.46
C ALA A 144 -5.95 -4.00 18.80
N LYS A 145 -6.01 -2.75 18.34
CA LYS A 145 -5.01 -1.71 18.68
C LYS A 145 -4.98 -1.42 20.18
N ILE A 146 -6.14 -1.26 20.83
CA ILE A 146 -6.23 -1.04 22.28
C ILE A 146 -5.50 -2.17 23.02
N ILE A 147 -5.74 -3.42 22.65
CA ILE A 147 -5.13 -4.59 23.31
C ILE A 147 -3.63 -4.64 23.08
N VAL A 148 -3.20 -4.47 21.83
CA VAL A 148 -1.78 -4.53 21.45
C VAL A 148 -0.98 -3.38 22.04
N ASN A 149 -1.53 -2.16 22.07
CA ASN A 149 -0.87 -0.99 22.65
C ASN A 149 -0.69 -1.13 24.17
N ARG A 150 -1.61 -1.83 24.85
CA ARG A 150 -1.50 -2.10 26.29
C ARG A 150 -0.38 -3.09 26.60
N TYR A 151 -0.28 -4.19 25.85
CA TYR A 151 0.71 -5.26 26.08
C TYR A 151 1.36 -5.73 24.77
N PRO A 152 2.28 -4.93 24.19
CA PRO A 152 2.80 -5.19 22.85
C PRO A 152 3.63 -6.48 22.77
N GLN A 153 4.43 -6.79 23.79
CA GLN A 153 5.29 -7.99 23.77
C GLN A 153 4.48 -9.30 23.67
N THR A 154 3.33 -9.34 24.33
CA THR A 154 2.46 -10.52 24.32
C THR A 154 1.62 -10.60 23.05
N PHE A 155 1.04 -9.49 22.59
CA PHE A 155 -0.01 -9.49 21.56
C PHE A 155 0.41 -8.95 20.19
N ALA A 156 1.47 -8.16 20.08
CA ALA A 156 1.88 -7.56 18.81
C ALA A 156 2.57 -8.57 17.89
N ASP A 157 2.41 -8.47 16.58
CA ASP A 157 3.07 -9.35 15.62
C ASP A 157 4.57 -9.02 15.56
N PHE A 158 5.41 -9.96 16.03
CA PHE A 158 6.87 -9.88 16.03
C PHE A 158 7.45 -11.18 15.46
N THR A 159 8.59 -11.07 14.79
CA THR A 159 9.43 -12.22 14.40
C THR A 159 10.14 -12.82 15.62
N GLU A 160 10.73 -14.01 15.47
CA GLU A 160 11.58 -14.63 16.49
C GLU A 160 12.78 -13.76 16.88
N LYS A 161 13.18 -12.83 16.01
CA LYS A 161 14.26 -11.85 16.24
C LYS A 161 13.78 -10.54 16.87
N GLY A 162 12.50 -10.42 17.22
CA GLY A 162 11.92 -9.22 17.85
C GLY A 162 11.51 -8.10 16.90
N GLU A 163 11.59 -8.29 15.58
CA GLU A 163 11.15 -7.26 14.61
C GLU A 163 9.63 -7.25 14.43
N ARG A 164 9.01 -6.06 14.45
CA ARG A 164 7.56 -5.89 14.28
C ARG A 164 7.13 -6.21 12.85
N LEU A 165 6.09 -7.03 12.70
CA LEU A 165 5.50 -7.43 11.43
C LEU A 165 4.32 -6.50 11.07
N GLY A 166 4.40 -5.84 9.91
CA GLY A 166 3.30 -5.02 9.37
C GLY A 166 2.81 -3.96 10.36
N CYS A 167 1.48 -3.82 10.50
CA CYS A 167 0.87 -2.93 11.48
C CYS A 167 1.01 -3.42 12.94
N GLY A 168 1.48 -4.66 13.17
CA GLY A 168 1.70 -5.24 14.50
C GLY A 168 0.45 -5.77 15.20
N HIS A 169 -0.77 -5.52 14.70
CA HIS A 169 -2.02 -6.04 15.31
C HIS A 169 -2.84 -6.92 14.35
N TYR A 170 -2.29 -7.25 13.19
CA TYR A 170 -3.01 -7.95 12.12
C TYR A 170 -3.51 -9.32 12.54
N SER A 171 -2.67 -10.13 13.19
CA SER A 171 -3.07 -11.49 13.58
C SER A 171 -4.15 -11.49 14.67
N LEU A 172 -4.13 -10.49 15.56
CA LEU A 172 -5.17 -10.32 16.59
C LEU A 172 -6.48 -9.83 15.98
N LEU A 173 -6.43 -8.82 15.10
CA LEU A 173 -7.59 -8.36 14.34
C LEU A 173 -8.27 -9.52 13.59
N ARG A 174 -7.49 -10.32 12.86
CA ARG A 174 -8.00 -11.49 12.13
C ARG A 174 -8.70 -12.48 13.07
N SER A 175 -8.10 -12.74 14.23
CA SER A 175 -8.67 -13.66 15.23
C SER A 175 -10.00 -13.13 15.79
N ILE A 176 -10.07 -11.84 16.13
CA ILE A 176 -11.29 -11.17 16.61
C ILE A 176 -12.37 -11.22 15.54
N LYS A 177 -12.05 -10.84 14.29
CA LYS A 177 -13.03 -10.81 13.19
C LYS A 177 -13.57 -12.20 12.86
N SER A 178 -12.69 -13.21 12.80
CA SER A 178 -13.11 -14.61 12.58
C SER A 178 -14.03 -15.10 13.70
N ARG A 179 -13.78 -14.72 14.96
CA ARG A 179 -14.66 -15.08 16.08
C ARG A 179 -16.02 -14.37 15.99
N VAL A 180 -16.06 -13.08 15.64
CA VAL A 180 -17.30 -12.33 15.40
C VAL A 180 -18.16 -13.01 14.32
N GLU A 181 -17.54 -13.44 13.22
CA GLU A 181 -18.24 -14.16 12.14
C GLU A 181 -18.74 -15.52 12.61
N HIS A 182 -17.94 -16.25 13.39
CA HIS A 182 -18.32 -17.54 13.95
C HIS A 182 -19.54 -17.43 14.88
N VAL A 183 -19.59 -16.44 15.78
CA VAL A 183 -20.74 -16.29 16.70
C VAL A 183 -22.00 -15.84 15.96
N ASN A 184 -21.85 -15.15 14.83
CA ASN A 184 -22.97 -14.70 14.00
C ASN A 184 -23.35 -15.67 12.87
N ARG A 185 -22.76 -16.88 12.83
CA ARG A 185 -22.94 -17.85 11.72
C ARG A 185 -24.42 -18.21 11.49
N ASP A 186 -25.19 -18.33 12.56
CA ASP A 186 -26.59 -18.79 12.53
C ASP A 186 -27.61 -17.64 12.65
N ASN A 187 -27.15 -16.39 12.73
CA ASN A 187 -28.01 -15.22 12.91
C ASN A 187 -28.28 -14.52 11.57
N THR A 188 -29.24 -15.05 10.80
CA THR A 188 -29.59 -14.60 9.44
C THR A 188 -30.10 -13.16 9.37
N THR A 189 -30.64 -12.61 10.45
CA THR A 189 -31.21 -11.25 10.51
C THR A 189 -30.15 -10.14 10.64
N HIS A 190 -28.90 -10.47 10.99
CA HIS A 190 -27.80 -9.50 11.17
C HIS A 190 -26.62 -9.72 10.22
N ARG A 191 -26.78 -10.56 9.18
CA ARG A 191 -25.79 -10.70 8.11
C ARG A 191 -25.75 -9.42 7.27
N LEU A 192 -24.69 -8.63 7.42
CA LEU A 192 -24.36 -7.51 6.50
C LEU A 192 -24.05 -7.99 5.08
N ARG A 193 -23.84 -9.30 4.88
CA ARG A 193 -23.69 -9.91 3.57
C ARG A 193 -25.08 -10.09 2.97
N GLN A 194 -25.58 -9.06 2.26
CA GLN A 194 -26.58 -9.31 1.23
C GLN A 194 -25.98 -10.31 0.26
N THR A 195 -26.62 -11.47 0.10
CA THR A 195 -26.38 -12.31 -1.06
C THR A 195 -26.57 -11.41 -2.27
N LYS A 196 -25.52 -11.23 -3.08
CA LYS A 196 -25.55 -10.45 -4.31
C LYS A 196 -26.81 -10.87 -5.07
N ARG A 197 -27.85 -10.04 -5.05
CA ARG A 197 -28.99 -10.26 -5.94
C ARG A 197 -28.38 -10.18 -7.33
N THR A 198 -28.30 -11.32 -8.00
CA THR A 198 -28.32 -11.36 -9.46
C THR A 198 -29.49 -10.48 -9.85
N ARG A 199 -29.18 -9.29 -10.35
CA ARG A 199 -30.15 -8.47 -11.04
C ARG A 199 -30.47 -9.29 -12.29
N ASN A 200 -31.56 -10.05 -12.24
CA ASN A 200 -32.08 -10.69 -13.42
C ASN A 200 -32.38 -9.56 -14.42
N GLU A 201 -31.77 -9.68 -15.59
CA GLU A 201 -32.12 -8.94 -16.79
C GLU A 201 -33.52 -9.40 -17.16
N GLU A 202 -34.56 -8.67 -16.74
CA GLU A 202 -35.93 -8.70 -17.25
C GLU A 202 -36.79 -7.88 -16.27
N ASP A 203 -36.72 -6.56 -16.39
CA ASP A 203 -37.80 -5.62 -16.03
C ASP A 203 -37.34 -4.19 -16.36
N CYS A 204 -37.23 -3.90 -17.66
CA CYS A 204 -37.22 -2.54 -18.17
C CYS A 204 -38.51 -2.32 -18.95
N SER A 205 -39.53 -1.83 -18.26
CA SER A 205 -40.62 -1.13 -18.92
C SER A 205 -40.13 0.22 -19.43
N SER A 206 -40.57 0.53 -20.64
CA SER A 206 -40.12 1.59 -21.52
C SER A 206 -40.38 3.00 -20.97
N ASN A 207 -39.47 3.91 -21.35
CA ASN A 207 -39.60 5.37 -21.47
C ASN A 207 -38.84 6.22 -20.44
N SER A 208 -37.63 6.64 -20.82
CA SER A 208 -37.30 8.07 -20.95
C SER A 208 -35.90 8.22 -21.57
N ASN A 209 -35.84 8.95 -22.68
CA ASN A 209 -34.63 9.34 -23.37
C ASN A 209 -33.92 10.46 -22.59
N ALA A 210 -32.65 10.25 -22.19
CA ALA A 210 -31.57 11.23 -22.21
C ALA A 210 -30.30 10.73 -21.48
N THR A 211 -29.24 10.54 -22.26
CA THR A 211 -27.83 10.83 -21.94
C THR A 211 -27.06 9.93 -20.95
N SER A 212 -26.33 8.98 -21.55
CA SER A 212 -25.06 8.33 -21.13
C SER A 212 -24.97 7.67 -19.74
N PRO A 213 -24.78 6.34 -19.65
CA PRO A 213 -24.38 5.72 -18.40
C PRO A 213 -22.87 5.95 -18.17
N LYS A 214 -22.53 6.82 -17.21
CA LYS A 214 -21.20 6.84 -16.58
C LYS A 214 -20.98 5.49 -15.89
N LYS A 215 -20.41 4.52 -16.60
CA LYS A 215 -19.82 3.33 -15.99
C LYS A 215 -18.58 3.78 -15.22
N VAL A 216 -18.78 4.17 -13.96
CA VAL A 216 -17.70 4.32 -13.00
C VAL A 216 -17.02 2.94 -12.90
N ARG A 217 -15.79 2.84 -13.43
CA ARG A 217 -14.95 1.63 -13.32
C ARG A 217 -14.74 1.29 -11.84
N CYS A 218 -14.61 -0.01 -11.57
CA CYS A 218 -14.78 -0.64 -10.26
C CYS A 218 -13.80 -0.11 -9.19
N LEU A 219 -14.25 -0.04 -7.94
CA LEU A 219 -13.50 0.41 -6.75
C LEU A 219 -12.20 -0.40 -6.45
N VAL A 220 -11.93 -1.45 -7.23
CA VAL A 220 -10.82 -2.40 -7.05
C VAL A 220 -9.49 -1.84 -7.58
N ASP A 221 -9.53 -0.88 -8.51
CA ASP A 221 -8.33 -0.47 -9.26
C ASP A 221 -7.45 0.54 -8.48
N SER A 222 -8.03 1.31 -7.54
CA SER A 222 -7.31 2.29 -6.69
C SER A 222 -6.39 1.71 -5.61
N TYR A 223 -6.19 0.40 -5.66
CA TYR A 223 -5.57 -0.38 -4.62
C TYR A 223 -4.11 0.02 -4.34
N GLY A 224 -3.81 0.44 -3.11
CA GLY A 224 -2.47 0.86 -2.72
C GLY A 224 -1.99 2.16 -3.38
N CYS A 225 -2.86 2.85 -4.11
CA CYS A 225 -2.55 4.06 -4.85
C CYS A 225 -2.99 5.28 -4.03
N ILE A 226 -2.03 6.13 -3.65
CA ILE A 226 -2.30 7.40 -2.97
C ILE A 226 -2.72 8.51 -3.96
N ASN A 227 -2.38 8.35 -5.24
CA ASN A 227 -2.67 9.33 -6.29
C ASN A 227 -3.42 8.67 -7.47
N TRP A 228 -4.56 8.03 -7.18
CA TRP A 228 -5.31 7.25 -8.17
C TRP A 228 -6.05 8.09 -9.22
N GLN A 229 -6.52 9.28 -8.86
CA GLN A 229 -7.23 10.18 -9.79
C GLN A 229 -6.78 11.61 -9.51
N PRO A 230 -5.68 12.07 -10.12
CA PRO A 230 -5.29 13.47 -10.03
C PRO A 230 -6.33 14.32 -10.79
N ILE A 231 -6.99 15.23 -10.07
CA ILE A 231 -8.05 16.10 -10.61
C ILE A 231 -7.48 17.49 -10.97
N GLU A 232 -6.41 17.90 -10.29
CA GLU A 232 -5.82 19.23 -10.44
C GLU A 232 -4.53 19.16 -11.24
N LEU A 233 -4.38 20.06 -12.21
CA LEU A 233 -3.13 20.23 -12.94
C LEU A 233 -2.01 20.74 -12.00
N PRO A 234 -0.73 20.43 -12.29
CA PRO A 234 0.37 21.02 -11.54
C PRO A 234 0.32 22.55 -11.57
N GLU A 235 0.84 23.20 -10.54
CA GLU A 235 0.80 24.65 -10.40
C GLU A 235 1.46 25.34 -11.61
N GLY A 236 0.73 26.28 -12.23
CA GLY A 236 1.20 26.99 -13.43
C GLY A 236 1.04 26.23 -14.75
N GLU A 237 0.56 24.99 -14.73
CA GLU A 237 0.37 24.18 -15.94
C GLU A 237 -1.01 24.34 -16.58
N THR A 238 -1.05 24.23 -17.90
CA THR A 238 -2.29 24.21 -18.70
C THR A 238 -2.29 22.96 -19.57
N PRO A 239 -3.47 22.50 -20.07
CA PRO A 239 -3.52 21.37 -20.99
C PRO A 239 -2.61 21.53 -22.22
N ALA A 240 -2.51 22.76 -22.76
CA ALA A 240 -1.61 23.08 -23.87
C ALA A 240 -0.13 22.95 -23.48
N SER A 241 0.25 23.43 -22.30
CA SER A 241 1.64 23.33 -21.84
C SER A 241 2.05 21.88 -21.53
N LEU A 242 1.14 21.05 -21.03
CA LEU A 242 1.40 19.62 -20.85
C LEU A 242 1.58 18.90 -22.19
N GLU A 243 0.79 19.26 -23.21
CA GLU A 243 0.94 18.69 -24.55
C GLU A 243 2.27 19.13 -25.21
N GLU A 244 2.69 20.38 -25.02
CA GLU A 244 4.00 20.86 -25.46
C GLU A 244 5.14 20.06 -24.79
N LYS A 245 5.07 19.85 -23.47
CA LYS A 245 6.05 19.03 -22.74
C LYS A 245 6.09 17.59 -23.24
N LYS A 246 4.94 16.99 -23.57
CA LYS A 246 4.87 15.68 -24.22
C LYS A 246 5.61 15.67 -25.57
N HIS A 247 5.43 16.68 -26.41
CA HIS A 247 6.12 16.78 -27.70
C HIS A 247 7.64 16.93 -27.53
N ILE A 248 8.09 17.69 -26.52
CA ILE A 248 9.51 17.81 -26.17
C ILE A 248 10.07 16.44 -25.74
N LEU A 249 9.37 15.73 -24.85
CA LEU A 249 9.76 14.39 -24.41
C LEU A 249 9.88 13.41 -25.59
N LEU A 250 8.91 13.40 -26.51
CA LEU A 250 8.96 12.55 -27.71
C LEU A 250 10.14 12.91 -28.61
N THR A 251 10.44 14.21 -28.75
CA THR A 251 11.57 14.68 -29.55
C THR A 251 12.89 14.21 -28.95
N ILE A 252 13.08 14.36 -27.62
CA ILE A 252 14.28 13.91 -26.90
C ILE A 252 14.43 12.39 -27.04
N PHE A 253 13.34 11.63 -26.85
CA PHE A 253 13.40 10.18 -26.97
C PHE A 253 13.82 9.74 -28.38
N ASN A 254 13.27 10.37 -29.42
CA ASN A 254 13.60 10.03 -30.80
C ASN A 254 15.04 10.42 -31.21
N SER A 255 15.63 11.45 -30.58
CA SER A 255 17.00 11.88 -30.87
C SER A 255 18.07 11.16 -30.05
N GLU A 256 17.79 10.87 -28.77
CA GLU A 256 18.79 10.39 -27.80
C GLU A 256 18.51 8.98 -27.26
N GLY A 257 17.31 8.45 -27.51
CA GLY A 257 16.90 7.13 -27.06
C GLY A 257 16.56 7.04 -25.55
N PRO A 258 16.40 5.82 -25.02
CA PRO A 258 15.92 5.59 -23.65
C PRO A 258 16.87 6.09 -22.56
N GLY A 259 18.18 6.18 -22.83
CA GLY A 259 19.18 6.66 -21.87
C GLY A 259 18.98 8.12 -21.44
N ALA A 260 18.29 8.92 -22.25
CA ALA A 260 17.97 10.31 -21.92
C ALA A 260 17.01 10.47 -20.71
N VAL A 261 16.44 9.37 -20.20
CA VAL A 261 15.66 9.38 -18.94
C VAL A 261 16.47 9.86 -17.73
N GLU A 262 17.80 9.84 -17.82
CA GLU A 262 18.67 10.35 -16.76
C GLU A 262 18.78 11.88 -16.73
N ARG A 263 18.27 12.58 -17.75
CA ARG A 263 18.29 14.04 -17.76
C ARG A 263 17.30 14.63 -16.74
N PRO A 264 17.68 15.70 -16.01
CA PRO A 264 16.79 16.35 -15.06
C PRO A 264 15.52 16.92 -15.70
N ASP A 265 15.62 17.51 -16.88
CA ASP A 265 14.47 18.10 -17.59
C ASP A 265 13.46 17.04 -18.04
N VAL A 266 13.93 15.86 -18.46
CA VAL A 266 13.08 14.71 -18.77
C VAL A 266 12.33 14.25 -17.52
N ASP A 267 13.01 14.14 -16.38
CA ASP A 267 12.38 13.74 -15.11
C ASP A 267 11.31 14.75 -14.64
N ASP A 268 11.62 16.05 -14.73
CA ASP A 268 10.69 17.14 -14.41
C ASP A 268 9.46 17.09 -15.31
N PHE A 269 9.64 16.96 -16.63
CA PHE A 269 8.53 16.89 -17.58
C PHE A 269 7.71 15.61 -17.42
N MET A 270 8.34 14.46 -17.15
CA MET A 270 7.63 13.22 -16.82
C MET A 270 6.79 13.38 -15.54
N CYS A 271 7.30 14.10 -14.54
CA CYS A 271 6.56 14.40 -13.31
C CYS A 271 5.36 15.33 -13.56
N LEU A 272 5.55 16.42 -14.32
CA LEU A 272 4.49 17.39 -14.62
C LEU A 272 3.38 16.77 -15.49
N THR A 273 3.75 15.87 -16.41
CA THR A 273 2.81 15.20 -17.32
C THR A 273 2.20 13.92 -16.77
N TYR A 274 2.43 13.59 -15.49
CA TYR A 274 1.87 12.39 -14.83
C TYR A 274 0.35 12.24 -15.05
N ILE A 275 -0.39 13.34 -14.97
CA ILE A 275 -1.84 13.35 -15.16
C ILE A 275 -2.21 12.91 -16.58
N SER A 276 -1.53 13.44 -17.59
CA SER A 276 -1.74 13.09 -18.99
C SER A 276 -1.41 11.63 -19.28
N GLN A 277 -0.30 11.13 -18.72
CA GLN A 277 0.08 9.72 -18.79
C GLN A 277 -1.01 8.83 -18.19
N TRP A 278 -1.44 9.14 -16.98
CA TRP A 278 -2.42 8.35 -16.24
C TRP A 278 -3.82 8.37 -16.87
N GLN A 279 -4.26 9.51 -17.40
CA GLN A 279 -5.51 9.63 -18.14
C GLN A 279 -5.49 8.80 -19.43
N LEU A 280 -4.35 8.77 -20.14
CA LEU A 280 -4.19 7.95 -21.33
C LEU A 280 -4.25 6.45 -20.99
N ILE A 281 -3.52 6.01 -19.95
CA ILE A 281 -3.52 4.62 -19.49
C ILE A 281 -4.93 4.16 -19.11
N ASN A 282 -5.70 5.04 -18.48
CA ASN A 282 -7.05 4.74 -18.02
C ASN A 282 -8.16 5.14 -19.00
N SER A 283 -7.81 5.40 -20.27
CA SER A 283 -8.79 5.78 -21.29
C SER A 283 -9.87 4.70 -21.49
N CYS A 284 -11.00 5.12 -22.06
CA CYS A 284 -12.09 4.23 -22.45
C CYS A 284 -12.56 4.61 -23.87
N PRO A 285 -12.28 3.78 -24.89
CA PRO A 285 -11.69 2.43 -24.83
C PRO A 285 -10.23 2.44 -24.33
N SER A 286 -9.80 1.31 -23.74
CA SER A 286 -8.42 1.13 -23.30
C SER A 286 -7.50 1.04 -24.51
N LEU A 287 -6.40 1.77 -24.47
CA LEU A 287 -5.32 1.65 -25.44
C LEU A 287 -4.47 0.41 -25.13
N SER A 288 -3.85 -0.14 -26.17
CA SER A 288 -2.83 -1.16 -26.04
C SER A 288 -1.56 -0.58 -25.42
N VAL A 289 -0.74 -1.44 -24.82
CA VAL A 289 0.56 -1.06 -24.27
C VAL A 289 1.47 -0.48 -25.34
N ALA A 290 1.37 -0.95 -26.59
CA ALA A 290 2.10 -0.40 -27.73
C ALA A 290 1.72 1.06 -28.04
N GLU A 291 0.42 1.37 -28.06
CA GLU A 291 -0.07 2.73 -28.29
C GLU A 291 0.28 3.68 -27.13
N ILE A 292 0.30 3.17 -25.90
CA ILE A 292 0.75 3.95 -24.73
C ILE A 292 2.27 4.20 -24.83
N GLN A 293 3.05 3.19 -25.23
CA GLN A 293 4.50 3.29 -25.41
C GLN A 293 4.90 4.26 -26.51
N GLU A 294 4.15 4.31 -27.61
CA GLU A 294 4.37 5.30 -28.68
C GLU A 294 4.21 6.74 -28.17
N GLN A 295 3.24 6.98 -27.27
CA GLN A 295 2.96 8.31 -26.76
C GLN A 295 3.81 8.72 -25.56
N TRP A 296 4.25 7.75 -24.75
CA TRP A 296 5.03 7.96 -23.54
C TRP A 296 6.19 6.98 -23.43
N PRO A 297 7.17 7.02 -24.36
CA PRO A 297 8.22 6.01 -24.43
C PRO A 297 9.12 5.98 -23.19
N PHE A 298 9.36 7.13 -22.54
CA PHE A 298 10.11 7.20 -21.29
C PHE A 298 9.43 6.47 -20.11
N LEU A 299 8.11 6.28 -20.14
CA LEU A 299 7.39 5.48 -19.14
C LEU A 299 7.88 4.02 -19.15
N PHE A 300 8.36 3.55 -20.30
CA PHE A 300 8.84 2.19 -20.54
C PHE A 300 10.36 2.06 -20.36
N THR A 301 10.89 2.81 -19.39
CA THR A 301 12.26 2.68 -18.88
C THR A 301 12.20 2.27 -17.41
N ARG A 302 13.27 1.68 -16.88
CA ARG A 302 13.36 1.33 -15.45
C ARG A 302 13.02 2.52 -14.54
N LYS A 303 13.64 3.67 -14.80
CA LYS A 303 13.46 4.90 -14.03
C LYS A 303 12.06 5.48 -14.21
N GLY A 304 11.57 5.61 -15.44
CA GLY A 304 10.24 6.15 -15.72
C GLY A 304 9.12 5.33 -15.08
N LEU A 305 9.17 3.99 -15.20
CA LEU A 305 8.17 3.11 -14.60
C LEU A 305 8.20 3.16 -13.07
N SER A 306 9.40 3.17 -12.48
CA SER A 306 9.58 3.23 -11.02
C SER A 306 9.13 4.57 -10.45
N ASN A 307 9.44 5.69 -11.11
CA ASN A 307 9.01 7.03 -10.71
C ASN A 307 7.49 7.18 -10.83
N HIS A 308 6.89 6.64 -11.90
CA HIS A 308 5.44 6.63 -12.06
C HIS A 308 4.77 5.77 -10.98
N PHE A 309 5.33 4.61 -10.65
CA PHE A 309 4.87 3.78 -9.54
C PHE A 309 4.96 4.51 -8.19
N TYR A 310 6.05 5.23 -7.95
CA TYR A 310 6.23 6.04 -6.76
C TYR A 310 5.18 7.15 -6.66
N LYS A 311 4.92 7.89 -7.75
CA LYS A 311 3.85 8.90 -7.78
C LYS A 311 2.48 8.30 -7.49
N LEU A 312 2.22 7.10 -8.00
CA LEU A 312 0.95 6.40 -7.83
C LEU A 312 0.75 5.89 -6.39
N THR A 313 1.79 5.32 -5.77
CA THR A 313 1.67 4.54 -4.52
C THR A 313 2.37 5.14 -3.30
N GLY A 314 3.26 6.11 -3.51
CA GLY A 314 4.17 6.67 -2.50
C GLY A 314 5.31 5.74 -2.09
N ILE A 315 5.51 4.61 -2.80
CA ILE A 315 6.50 3.60 -2.47
C ILE A 315 7.62 3.62 -3.51
N ASP A 316 8.86 3.83 -3.07
CA ASP A 316 10.03 3.56 -3.90
C ASP A 316 10.17 2.04 -4.04
N ILE A 317 9.77 1.52 -5.20
CA ILE A 317 9.71 0.08 -5.44
C ILE A 317 11.11 -0.54 -5.57
N SER A 318 12.04 0.18 -6.19
CA SER A 318 13.43 -0.26 -6.39
C SER A 318 14.13 -0.42 -5.05
N GLU A 319 14.07 0.60 -4.19
CA GLU A 319 14.63 0.49 -2.83
C GLU A 319 13.93 -0.61 -2.03
N ARG A 320 12.59 -0.64 -2.09
CA ARG A 320 11.77 -1.58 -1.32
C ARG A 320 12.09 -3.02 -1.66
N LEU A 321 12.10 -3.37 -2.95
CA LEU A 321 12.37 -4.73 -3.39
C LEU A 321 13.86 -5.08 -3.26
N GLY A 322 14.76 -4.13 -3.53
CA GLY A 322 16.21 -4.30 -3.34
C GLY A 322 16.55 -4.79 -1.93
N GLN A 323 16.00 -4.14 -0.91
CA GLN A 323 16.22 -4.56 0.48
C GLN A 323 15.40 -5.81 0.86
N ALA A 324 14.13 -5.88 0.45
CA ALA A 324 13.22 -6.93 0.90
C ALA A 324 13.56 -8.30 0.30
N LEU A 325 13.93 -8.39 -0.98
CA LEU A 325 14.29 -9.65 -1.63
C LEU A 325 15.52 -10.27 -1.00
N ILE A 326 16.51 -9.47 -0.61
CA ILE A 326 17.71 -9.98 0.08
C ILE A 326 17.36 -10.42 1.51
N THR A 327 16.80 -9.52 2.31
CA THR A 327 16.59 -9.77 3.74
C THR A 327 15.52 -10.82 4.00
N LYS A 328 14.35 -10.68 3.37
CA LYS A 328 13.24 -11.63 3.53
C LYS A 328 13.45 -12.88 2.69
N GLY A 329 14.11 -12.79 1.53
CA GLY A 329 14.46 -13.96 0.72
C GLY A 329 15.38 -14.92 1.47
N ARG A 330 16.41 -14.42 2.17
CA ARG A 330 17.24 -15.27 3.06
C ARG A 330 16.41 -15.97 4.13
N ARG A 331 15.41 -15.29 4.72
CA ARG A 331 14.51 -15.91 5.72
C ARG A 331 13.67 -17.02 5.11
N ILE A 332 13.14 -16.81 3.91
CA ILE A 332 12.39 -17.82 3.16
C ILE A 332 13.27 -19.04 2.89
N ILE A 333 14.46 -18.83 2.30
CA ILE A 333 15.41 -19.91 2.01
C ILE A 333 15.74 -20.69 3.28
N ASN A 334 16.13 -20.01 4.36
CA ASN A 334 16.46 -20.65 5.64
C ASN A 334 15.29 -21.46 6.20
N TYR A 335 14.06 -20.95 6.12
CA TYR A 335 12.86 -21.66 6.56
C TYR A 335 12.67 -22.96 5.77
N PHE A 336 12.79 -22.90 4.43
CA PHE A 336 12.66 -24.09 3.59
C PHE A 336 13.78 -25.10 3.85
N SER A 337 15.04 -24.65 3.93
CA SER A 337 16.20 -25.51 4.23
C SER A 337 16.11 -26.20 5.60
N SER A 338 15.66 -25.49 6.64
CA SER A 338 15.52 -26.06 8.00
C SER A 338 14.53 -27.22 8.09
N GLN A 339 13.61 -27.33 7.12
CA GLN A 339 12.55 -28.34 7.08
C GLN A 339 12.59 -29.18 5.81
N LYS A 340 13.77 -29.34 5.19
CA LYS A 340 13.99 -30.00 3.90
C LYS A 340 13.22 -31.32 3.73
N LEU A 341 13.23 -32.18 4.76
CA LEU A 341 12.58 -33.50 4.74
C LEU A 341 11.04 -33.46 4.76
N LYS A 342 10.42 -32.29 4.98
CA LYS A 342 8.96 -32.12 4.95
C LYS A 342 8.42 -31.77 3.57
N TRP A 343 9.26 -31.25 2.68
CA TRP A 343 8.82 -30.71 1.40
C TRP A 343 8.70 -31.78 0.30
N ASN A 344 8.02 -31.45 -0.79
CA ASN A 344 7.93 -32.31 -1.97
C ASN A 344 9.28 -32.37 -2.72
N LEU A 345 9.39 -33.27 -3.71
CA LEU A 345 10.62 -33.46 -4.48
C LEU A 345 11.09 -32.17 -5.17
N GLY A 346 10.19 -31.43 -5.83
CA GLY A 346 10.56 -30.20 -6.56
C GLY A 346 11.18 -29.12 -5.67
N ILE A 347 10.64 -28.91 -4.47
CA ILE A 347 11.22 -27.98 -3.49
C ILE A 347 12.56 -28.52 -2.95
N ARG A 348 12.66 -29.83 -2.67
CA ARG A 348 13.92 -30.43 -2.21
C ARG A 348 15.04 -30.29 -3.23
N THR A 349 14.74 -30.50 -4.51
CA THR A 349 15.70 -30.33 -5.61
C THR A 349 16.19 -28.89 -5.68
N LEU A 350 15.28 -27.91 -5.60
CA LEU A 350 15.67 -26.50 -5.60
C LEU A 350 16.51 -26.14 -4.36
N ILE A 351 16.17 -26.65 -3.17
CA ILE A 351 17.00 -26.47 -1.96
C ILE A 351 18.40 -27.07 -2.16
N GLN A 352 18.50 -28.27 -2.74
CA GLN A 352 19.80 -28.90 -3.03
C GLN A 352 20.63 -28.07 -4.02
N GLN A 353 20.00 -27.53 -5.06
CA GLN A 353 20.66 -26.63 -6.01
C GLN A 353 21.20 -25.38 -5.30
N ILE A 354 20.37 -24.73 -4.48
CA ILE A 354 20.78 -23.57 -3.66
C ILE A 354 21.98 -23.90 -2.76
N GLU A 355 21.93 -25.03 -2.05
CA GLU A 355 23.01 -25.46 -1.16
C GLU A 355 24.30 -25.78 -1.90
N SER A 356 24.20 -26.31 -3.13
CA SER A 356 25.38 -26.65 -3.95
C SER A 356 26.15 -25.42 -4.45
N GLU A 357 25.48 -24.27 -4.57
CA GLU A 357 26.10 -23.01 -5.00
C GLU A 357 26.89 -22.31 -3.88
N GLY A 358 26.72 -22.74 -2.62
CA GLY A 358 27.39 -22.13 -1.47
C GLY A 358 26.81 -20.75 -1.13
N VAL A 359 27.63 -19.69 -1.23
CA VAL A 359 27.18 -18.32 -0.89
C VAL A 359 26.49 -17.70 -2.09
N LEU A 360 25.15 -17.63 -2.03
CA LEU A 360 24.36 -16.97 -3.06
C LEU A 360 24.63 -15.46 -3.14
N THR A 361 24.77 -14.97 -4.38
CA THR A 361 24.71 -13.54 -4.68
C THR A 361 23.33 -12.97 -4.36
N ASN A 362 23.22 -11.65 -4.20
CA ASN A 362 21.94 -11.01 -3.85
C ASN A 362 20.85 -11.27 -4.89
N ASN A 363 21.19 -11.29 -6.19
CA ASN A 363 20.26 -11.64 -7.26
C ASN A 363 19.70 -13.05 -7.06
N LYS A 364 20.60 -14.03 -6.87
CA LYS A 364 20.22 -15.43 -6.69
C LYS A 364 19.41 -15.68 -5.43
N VAL A 365 19.65 -14.92 -4.34
CA VAL A 365 18.80 -14.98 -3.14
C VAL A 365 17.36 -14.58 -3.46
N GLY A 366 17.17 -13.48 -4.20
CA GLY A 366 15.85 -13.02 -4.62
C GLY A 366 15.15 -14.04 -5.51
N THR A 367 15.83 -14.50 -6.55
CA THR A 367 15.31 -15.50 -7.49
C THR A 367 14.92 -16.80 -6.78
N ALA A 368 15.83 -17.37 -5.98
CA ALA A 368 15.58 -18.60 -5.23
C ALA A 368 14.38 -18.47 -4.29
N ALA A 369 14.23 -17.34 -3.61
CA ALA A 369 13.11 -17.10 -2.72
C ALA A 369 11.78 -17.09 -3.48
N ILE A 370 11.71 -16.44 -4.65
CA ILE A 370 10.48 -16.41 -5.45
C ILE A 370 10.16 -17.80 -6.00
N LEU A 371 11.15 -18.51 -6.58
CA LEU A 371 10.97 -19.87 -7.09
C LEU A 371 10.51 -20.86 -6.00
N LEU A 372 11.06 -20.78 -4.79
CA LEU A 372 10.62 -21.59 -3.65
C LEU A 372 9.15 -21.33 -3.30
N MET A 373 8.73 -20.05 -3.30
CA MET A 373 7.35 -19.67 -3.00
C MET A 373 6.37 -20.12 -4.09
N MET A 374 6.74 -20.00 -5.37
CA MET A 374 5.93 -20.53 -6.48
C MET A 374 5.74 -22.05 -6.35
N LYS A 375 6.82 -22.80 -6.14
CA LYS A 375 6.74 -24.26 -5.92
C LYS A 375 5.92 -24.62 -4.67
N TYR A 376 5.96 -23.80 -3.62
CA TYR A 376 5.14 -23.98 -2.43
C TYR A 376 3.64 -23.74 -2.69
N TYR A 377 3.29 -22.72 -3.47
CA TYR A 377 1.92 -22.44 -3.90
C TYR A 377 1.43 -23.36 -5.02
N LYS A 378 2.32 -24.19 -5.58
CA LYS A 378 2.06 -25.06 -6.74
C LYS A 378 1.73 -24.25 -8.00
N GLU A 379 2.36 -23.09 -8.13
CA GLU A 379 2.30 -22.24 -9.31
C GLU A 379 3.50 -22.60 -10.22
N ASP A 380 3.25 -22.62 -11.52
CA ASP A 380 4.26 -22.96 -12.53
C ASP A 380 5.23 -21.78 -12.74
N GLU A 381 6.52 -22.06 -12.93
CA GLU A 381 7.55 -21.03 -13.13
C GLU A 381 7.24 -20.16 -14.37
N ASP A 382 6.68 -20.77 -15.43
CA ASP A 382 6.30 -20.11 -16.68
C ASP A 382 5.12 -19.13 -16.50
N SER A 383 4.50 -19.14 -15.32
CA SER A 383 3.45 -18.19 -14.93
C SER A 383 3.97 -16.81 -14.54
N LEU A 384 5.26 -16.68 -14.22
CA LEU A 384 5.92 -15.38 -13.99
C LEU A 384 7.10 -15.18 -14.91
N PHE A 385 7.85 -16.25 -15.19
CA PHE A 385 9.10 -16.19 -15.90
C PHE A 385 8.97 -16.73 -17.32
N VAL A 386 9.81 -16.23 -18.22
CA VAL A 386 10.02 -16.82 -19.54
C VAL A 386 11.52 -17.00 -19.70
N LEU A 387 11.99 -18.23 -19.74
CA LEU A 387 13.41 -18.51 -19.95
C LEU A 387 13.71 -18.41 -21.45
N ALA A 388 14.75 -17.64 -21.79
CA ALA A 388 15.21 -17.52 -23.17
C ALA A 388 16.74 -17.48 -23.23
N ASP A 389 17.29 -17.72 -24.42
CA ASP A 389 18.73 -17.74 -24.65
C ASP A 389 19.35 -16.36 -24.38
N GLU A 390 20.59 -16.33 -23.88
CA GLU A 390 21.30 -15.08 -23.53
C GLU A 390 21.49 -14.13 -24.73
N THR A 391 21.47 -14.67 -25.95
CA THR A 391 21.58 -13.89 -27.20
C THR A 391 20.23 -13.44 -27.75
N SER A 392 19.12 -13.82 -27.11
CA SER A 392 17.78 -13.45 -27.55
C SER A 392 17.61 -11.93 -27.55
N THR A 393 17.06 -11.42 -28.64
CA THR A 393 16.75 -10.00 -28.79
C THR A 393 15.25 -9.80 -28.66
N ARG A 394 14.84 -8.55 -28.42
CA ARG A 394 13.43 -8.18 -28.50
C ARG A 394 12.75 -8.65 -29.79
N MET A 395 13.40 -8.49 -30.94
CA MET A 395 12.81 -8.87 -32.23
C MET A 395 12.61 -10.39 -32.35
N SER A 396 13.59 -11.18 -31.92
CA SER A 396 13.47 -12.64 -31.97
C SER A 396 12.40 -13.15 -31.00
N LEU A 397 12.32 -12.56 -29.80
CA LEU A 397 11.29 -12.93 -28.81
C LEU A 397 9.89 -12.55 -29.28
N GLU A 398 9.68 -11.36 -29.84
CA GLU A 398 8.37 -10.96 -30.37
C GLU A 398 7.94 -11.78 -31.60
N ALA A 399 8.89 -12.34 -32.37
CA ALA A 399 8.59 -13.14 -33.57
C ALA A 399 8.42 -14.64 -33.30
N GLU A 400 9.24 -15.20 -32.40
CA GLU A 400 9.37 -16.66 -32.20
C GLU A 400 8.71 -17.12 -30.90
N SER A 401 8.57 -16.24 -29.91
CA SER A 401 7.98 -16.58 -28.62
C SER A 401 6.51 -16.17 -28.59
N ASN A 402 5.62 -17.11 -28.24
CA ASN A 402 4.23 -16.81 -27.92
C ASN A 402 4.15 -16.11 -26.56
N LEU A 403 4.62 -14.87 -26.48
CA LEU A 403 4.65 -14.08 -25.25
C LEU A 403 3.21 -13.90 -24.70
N PRO A 404 2.98 -14.15 -23.41
CA PRO A 404 1.65 -13.96 -22.81
C PRO A 404 1.17 -12.51 -22.84
N ILE A 405 -0.15 -12.34 -22.80
CA ILE A 405 -0.79 -11.02 -22.69
C ILE A 405 -0.53 -10.38 -21.32
N THR A 406 -0.42 -11.22 -20.28
CA THR A 406 -0.12 -10.75 -18.92
C THR A 406 1.38 -10.50 -18.77
N PRO A 407 1.80 -9.56 -17.90
CA PRO A 407 3.20 -9.29 -17.72
C PRO A 407 4.02 -10.55 -17.40
N ARG A 408 5.21 -10.64 -17.97
CA ARG A 408 6.22 -11.68 -17.69
C ARG A 408 7.59 -11.07 -17.52
N LEU A 409 8.40 -11.68 -16.66
CA LEU A 409 9.82 -11.39 -16.56
C LEU A 409 10.59 -12.41 -17.40
N ILE A 410 11.14 -11.97 -18.52
CA ILE A 410 11.98 -12.79 -19.39
C ILE A 410 13.36 -12.87 -18.76
N MET A 411 13.85 -14.08 -18.53
CA MET A 411 15.14 -14.38 -17.93
C MET A 411 16.06 -14.89 -19.04
N LEU A 412 17.12 -14.13 -19.35
CA LEU A 412 18.08 -14.49 -20.39
C LEU A 412 19.25 -15.24 -19.78
N GLY A 413 19.34 -16.53 -20.08
CA GLY A 413 20.39 -17.42 -19.59
C GLY A 413 20.02 -18.90 -19.67
N GLU A 414 20.92 -19.78 -19.23
CA GLU A 414 20.72 -21.23 -19.30
C GLU A 414 19.58 -21.73 -18.41
N ASN A 415 19.36 -21.09 -17.26
CA ASN A 415 18.26 -21.39 -16.35
C ASN A 415 17.92 -20.18 -15.48
N SER A 416 16.77 -20.22 -14.80
CA SER A 416 16.26 -19.14 -13.96
C SER A 416 17.25 -18.70 -12.87
N MET A 417 18.07 -19.61 -12.33
CA MET A 417 19.05 -19.30 -11.28
C MET A 417 20.34 -18.66 -11.80
N THR A 418 20.68 -18.86 -13.07
CA THR A 418 21.93 -18.37 -13.68
C THR A 418 21.73 -17.18 -14.63
N ALA A 419 20.50 -16.83 -14.97
CA ALA A 419 20.21 -15.67 -15.80
C ALA A 419 20.86 -14.38 -15.25
N THR A 420 21.42 -13.59 -16.16
CA THR A 420 22.21 -12.37 -15.86
C THR A 420 21.63 -11.13 -16.54
N CYS A 421 20.72 -11.31 -17.49
CA CYS A 421 20.04 -10.25 -18.19
C CYS A 421 18.54 -10.56 -18.23
N TRP A 422 17.71 -9.52 -18.28
CA TRP A 422 16.27 -9.67 -18.19
C TRP A 422 15.56 -8.64 -19.06
N MET A 423 14.32 -8.98 -19.42
CA MET A 423 13.39 -8.09 -20.11
C MET A 423 12.02 -8.23 -19.47
N VAL A 424 11.18 -7.21 -19.56
CA VAL A 424 9.78 -7.31 -19.15
C VAL A 424 8.91 -7.30 -20.39
N SER A 425 7.99 -8.25 -20.50
CA SER A 425 6.97 -8.28 -21.55
C SER A 425 5.57 -8.06 -21.00
N ALA A 426 4.69 -7.50 -21.83
CA ALA A 426 3.25 -7.40 -21.59
C ALA A 426 2.53 -7.30 -22.95
N GLU A 427 1.26 -7.76 -23.01
CA GLU A 427 0.46 -7.78 -24.24
C GLU A 427 1.16 -8.47 -25.43
N GLY A 428 1.94 -9.51 -25.16
CA GLY A 428 2.65 -10.28 -26.18
C GLY A 428 3.89 -9.59 -26.76
N ARG A 429 4.41 -8.54 -26.10
CA ARG A 429 5.56 -7.77 -26.58
C ARG A 429 6.54 -7.46 -25.47
N VAL A 430 7.82 -7.27 -25.81
CA VAL A 430 8.80 -6.75 -24.84
C VAL A 430 8.47 -5.29 -24.61
N ILE A 431 8.33 -4.85 -23.36
CA ILE A 431 7.96 -3.47 -23.04
C ILE A 431 9.14 -2.70 -22.45
N VAL A 432 10.05 -3.37 -21.75
CA VAL A 432 11.28 -2.79 -21.20
C VAL A 432 12.44 -3.76 -21.42
N GLU A 433 13.54 -3.27 -21.99
CA GLU A 433 14.84 -3.94 -22.01
C GLU A 433 15.71 -3.32 -20.92
N LEU A 434 16.38 -4.16 -20.13
CA LEU A 434 17.15 -3.71 -18.99
C LEU A 434 18.64 -3.97 -19.21
N ASP A 435 19.44 -3.00 -18.77
CA ASP A 435 20.90 -3.07 -18.86
C ASP A 435 21.46 -4.25 -18.07
N LYS A 436 22.58 -4.80 -18.53
CA LYS A 436 23.27 -5.95 -17.91
C LYS A 436 23.76 -5.69 -16.48
N GLU A 437 23.81 -4.44 -16.06
CA GLU A 437 24.23 -4.05 -14.71
C GLU A 437 23.09 -4.12 -13.68
N ASN A 438 21.84 -4.30 -14.12
CA ASN A 438 20.68 -4.32 -13.24
C ASN A 438 20.63 -5.59 -12.37
N THR A 439 20.10 -5.43 -11.16
CA THR A 439 19.90 -6.53 -10.23
C THR A 439 18.54 -7.18 -10.45
N PHE A 440 18.37 -8.44 -10.02
CA PHE A 440 17.05 -9.11 -10.06
C PHE A 440 15.96 -8.30 -9.33
N ALA A 441 16.34 -7.47 -8.34
CA ALA A 441 15.41 -6.60 -7.66
C ALA A 441 14.94 -5.43 -8.52
N ASP A 442 15.81 -4.84 -9.35
CA ASP A 442 15.46 -3.79 -10.30
C ASP A 442 14.47 -4.33 -11.34
N GLU A 443 14.76 -5.52 -11.86
CA GLU A 443 13.91 -6.25 -12.78
C GLU A 443 12.53 -6.56 -12.22
N MET A 444 12.49 -7.13 -11.00
CA MET A 444 11.24 -7.39 -10.30
C MET A 444 10.46 -6.11 -9.99
N SER A 445 11.15 -4.97 -9.86
CA SER A 445 10.50 -3.67 -9.65
C SER A 445 9.77 -3.20 -10.90
N VAL A 446 10.39 -3.32 -12.06
CA VAL A 446 9.74 -2.99 -13.35
C VAL A 446 8.61 -3.97 -13.63
N PHE A 447 8.86 -5.28 -13.49
CA PHE A 447 7.86 -6.32 -13.68
C PHE A 447 6.64 -6.11 -12.77
N PHE A 448 6.84 -6.00 -11.45
CA PHE A 448 5.74 -5.83 -10.51
C PHE A 448 5.07 -4.45 -10.65
N GLY A 449 5.86 -3.41 -10.90
CA GLY A 449 5.39 -2.05 -11.08
C GLY A 449 4.46 -1.91 -12.28
N SER A 450 4.68 -2.68 -13.35
CA SER A 450 3.84 -2.69 -14.56
C SER A 450 2.35 -2.96 -14.25
N PHE A 451 2.03 -3.83 -13.28
CA PHE A 451 0.64 -4.09 -12.88
C PHE A 451 -0.08 -2.87 -12.29
N TYR A 452 0.67 -1.93 -11.71
CA TYR A 452 0.11 -0.72 -11.13
C TYR A 452 0.14 0.43 -12.14
N VAL A 453 1.29 0.62 -12.79
CA VAL A 453 1.49 1.69 -13.78
C VAL A 453 0.57 1.51 -14.99
N LEU A 454 0.42 0.30 -15.52
CA LEU A 454 -0.45 0.02 -16.67
C LEU A 454 -1.87 -0.39 -16.24
N ASN A 455 -2.19 -0.28 -14.95
CA ASN A 455 -3.45 -0.70 -14.35
C ASN A 455 -3.89 -2.13 -14.78
N LEU A 456 -2.98 -3.10 -14.68
CA LEU A 456 -3.23 -4.49 -15.08
C LEU A 456 -3.67 -5.36 -13.90
N GLU A 457 -4.48 -6.36 -14.20
CA GLU A 457 -4.81 -7.44 -13.28
C GLU A 457 -3.63 -8.43 -13.17
N TYR A 458 -3.52 -9.07 -12.01
CA TYR A 458 -2.62 -10.20 -11.82
C TYR A 458 -3.12 -11.40 -12.63
N GLN A 459 -2.17 -12.12 -13.23
CA GLN A 459 -2.48 -13.40 -13.84
C GLN A 459 -2.92 -14.41 -12.78
N GLU A 460 -3.95 -15.19 -13.12
CA GLU A 460 -4.49 -16.21 -12.21
C GLU A 460 -3.44 -17.29 -11.89
N SER A 461 -2.60 -17.64 -12.85
CA SER A 461 -1.62 -18.72 -12.74
C SER A 461 -0.49 -18.46 -11.75
N ALA A 462 -0.28 -17.20 -11.32
CA ALA A 462 0.73 -16.81 -10.32
C ALA A 462 0.17 -15.87 -9.24
N CYS A 463 -1.14 -15.90 -9.01
CA CYS A 463 -1.83 -14.96 -8.14
C CYS A 463 -1.30 -14.98 -6.69
N ALA A 464 -1.03 -16.17 -6.11
CA ALA A 464 -0.57 -16.28 -4.74
C ALA A 464 0.84 -15.70 -4.58
N THR A 465 1.73 -15.95 -5.54
CA THR A 465 3.08 -15.36 -5.54
C THR A 465 3.02 -13.85 -5.75
N LEU A 466 2.16 -13.34 -6.64
CA LEU A 466 2.01 -11.89 -6.82
C LEU A 466 1.42 -11.20 -5.58
N GLU A 467 0.44 -11.82 -4.92
CA GLU A 467 -0.08 -11.32 -3.64
C GLU A 467 0.97 -11.36 -2.52
N LEU A 468 1.85 -12.37 -2.51
CA LEU A 468 2.99 -12.42 -1.60
C LEU A 468 3.95 -11.26 -1.89
N ILE A 469 4.35 -11.06 -3.15
CA ILE A 469 5.23 -9.94 -3.55
C ILE A 469 4.63 -8.62 -3.06
N GLN A 470 3.35 -8.41 -3.37
CA GLN A 470 2.63 -7.22 -2.99
C GLN A 470 2.59 -6.97 -1.48
N ARG A 471 2.11 -7.94 -0.69
CA ARG A 471 1.85 -7.76 0.74
C ARG A 471 3.10 -7.93 1.57
N PHE A 472 3.88 -8.96 1.28
CA PHE A 472 5.04 -9.30 2.07
C PHE A 472 6.27 -8.50 1.67
N PHE A 473 6.59 -8.39 0.39
CA PHE A 473 7.80 -7.70 -0.06
C PHE A 473 7.58 -6.18 -0.17
N VAL A 474 6.58 -5.75 -0.94
CA VAL A 474 6.29 -4.33 -1.24
C VAL A 474 5.52 -3.63 -0.10
N ARG A 475 4.79 -4.39 0.72
CA ARG A 475 3.99 -3.93 1.87
C ARG A 475 2.72 -3.13 1.51
N ILE A 476 2.14 -3.40 0.36
CA ILE A 476 0.81 -2.90 0.02
C ILE A 476 -0.23 -3.86 0.63
N HIS A 477 -0.89 -3.40 1.69
CA HIS A 477 -1.85 -4.18 2.48
C HIS A 477 -3.25 -3.57 2.39
N PRO A 478 -4.18 -4.17 1.63
CA PRO A 478 -5.55 -3.69 1.63
C PRO A 478 -6.33 -4.19 2.83
N GLU A 479 -7.48 -3.56 3.07
CA GLU A 479 -8.49 -4.07 4.00
C GLU A 479 -9.31 -5.21 3.37
N GLU A 480 -9.63 -5.13 2.07
CA GLU A 480 -10.36 -6.13 1.25
C GLU A 480 -9.92 -6.06 -0.23
N GLY A 481 -10.09 -7.14 -1.01
CA GLY A 481 -9.79 -7.17 -2.46
C GLY A 481 -8.46 -7.83 -2.87
N THR A 482 -8.44 -8.34 -4.11
CA THR A 482 -7.28 -8.90 -4.81
C THR A 482 -7.22 -8.30 -6.22
N LYS A 483 -6.00 -8.13 -6.77
CA LYS A 483 -5.79 -7.74 -8.17
C LYS A 483 -6.02 -8.91 -9.15
N CYS A 484 -6.39 -10.08 -8.67
CA CYS A 484 -6.81 -11.22 -9.50
C CYS A 484 -8.33 -11.38 -9.45
N THR A 485 -9.01 -11.28 -10.58
CA THR A 485 -10.41 -11.73 -10.67
C THR A 485 -10.43 -13.26 -10.80
N SER A 486 -11.26 -13.99 -10.04
CA SER A 486 -11.26 -15.46 -10.05
C SER A 486 -11.88 -16.04 -11.34
N LYS A 487 -11.23 -17.03 -12.00
CA LYS A 487 -11.71 -18.01 -13.03
C LYS A 487 -12.57 -17.54 -14.21
N VAL A 488 -12.93 -16.28 -14.26
CA VAL A 488 -13.94 -15.71 -15.17
C VAL A 488 -13.58 -14.24 -15.33
N GLY A 489 -12.49 -13.97 -16.05
CA GLY A 489 -12.01 -12.63 -16.34
C GLY A 489 -12.51 -12.17 -17.70
N THR A 490 -13.08 -10.98 -17.78
CA THR A 490 -13.55 -10.43 -19.06
C THR A 490 -12.36 -9.86 -19.83
N SER A 491 -12.09 -10.37 -21.03
CA SER A 491 -11.05 -9.86 -21.92
C SER A 491 -11.24 -8.36 -22.14
N ARG A 492 -10.22 -7.57 -21.84
CA ARG A 492 -10.25 -6.11 -21.98
C ARG A 492 -10.38 -5.66 -23.44
N LYS A 493 -9.95 -6.49 -24.38
CA LYS A 493 -10.03 -6.23 -25.84
C LYS A 493 -11.41 -6.56 -26.42
N THR A 494 -12.09 -7.58 -25.89
CA THR A 494 -13.29 -8.14 -26.54
C THR A 494 -14.55 -8.07 -25.67
N GLY A 495 -14.44 -7.71 -24.39
CA GLY A 495 -15.58 -7.67 -23.47
C GLY A 495 -16.20 -9.04 -23.19
N THR A 496 -15.57 -10.14 -23.63
CA THR A 496 -16.04 -11.50 -23.44
C THR A 496 -15.38 -12.16 -22.24
N THR A 497 -16.18 -12.93 -21.52
CA THR A 497 -15.75 -13.77 -20.41
C THR A 497 -14.78 -14.84 -20.90
N VAL A 498 -13.53 -14.80 -20.43
CA VAL A 498 -12.50 -15.80 -20.65
C VAL A 498 -12.39 -16.66 -19.39
N LYS A 499 -12.42 -17.98 -19.58
CA LYS A 499 -12.21 -18.97 -18.52
C LYS A 499 -10.73 -19.21 -18.29
#